data_AF-A0ABC8BEU7-F1
#
_entry.id   AF-A0ABC8BEU7-F1
#
_cell.length_a   1.000
_cell.length_b   1.000
_cell.length_c   1.000
_cell.angle_alpha   90.00
_cell.angle_beta   90.00
_cell.angle_gamma   90.00
#
_symmetry.space_group_name_H-M   'P 1'
#
loop_
_entity.id
_entity.type
_entity.pdbx_description
1 polymer ?
#
loop_
_entity_poly.entity_id
_entity_poly.type
_entity_poly.pdbx_seq_one_letter_code
_entity_poly.pdbx_strand_id
1 'polypeptide(L)' 'MISHDLFRPSVSLWQHYVTLLSVGGMGVAVLFDSGWAATIVVVMFLVGAAVEGYAEGFAAASEGRERL' A
#
# COMPACT_ATOMS: atom_id res chain seq x y z
N MET A 1 -10.59 27.28 -14.21
CA MET A 1 -10.63 26.18 -13.21
C MET A 1 -9.41 25.31 -13.47
N ILE A 2 -8.33 25.56 -12.73
CA ILE A 2 -7.03 24.90 -12.89
C ILE A 2 -7.08 23.59 -12.10
N SER A 3 -7.01 22.48 -12.82
CA SER A 3 -6.17 21.33 -12.44
C SER A 3 -6.47 20.59 -11.13
N HIS A 4 -7.74 20.39 -10.75
CA HIS A 4 -8.06 19.48 -9.63
C HIS A 4 -7.87 17.99 -10.00
N ASP A 5 -7.83 17.63 -11.28
CA ASP A 5 -7.61 16.24 -11.75
C ASP A 5 -6.14 15.88 -12.02
N LEU A 6 -5.22 16.85 -11.97
CA LEU A 6 -3.79 16.62 -12.22
C LEU A 6 -3.06 15.90 -11.07
N PHE A 7 -3.73 15.75 -9.92
CA PHE A 7 -3.22 15.03 -8.76
C PHE A 7 -4.17 13.92 -8.32
N ARG A 8 -4.89 13.27 -9.24
CA ARG A 8 -5.47 11.98 -8.93
C ARG A 8 -4.28 11.02 -8.81
N PRO A 9 -3.86 10.60 -7.60
CA PRO A 9 -2.69 9.76 -7.51
C PRO A 9 -3.01 8.47 -8.28
N SER A 10 -2.15 8.12 -9.24
CA SER A 10 -2.28 6.87 -10.01
C SER A 10 -2.10 5.63 -9.13
N VAL A 11 -1.65 5.85 -7.91
CA VAL A 11 -1.40 4.90 -6.84
C VAL A 11 -2.42 5.17 -5.74
N SER A 12 -3.04 4.11 -5.23
CA SER A 12 -4.00 4.22 -4.12
C SER A 12 -3.37 4.95 -2.93
N LEU A 13 -4.16 5.79 -2.23
CA LEU A 13 -3.68 6.49 -1.03
C LEU A 13 -3.16 5.51 0.03
N TRP A 14 -3.75 4.32 0.09
CA TRP A 14 -3.29 3.24 0.96
C TRP A 14 -1.88 2.76 0.59
N GLN A 15 -1.63 2.44 -0.69
CA GLN A 15 -0.27 2.10 -1.18
C GLN A 15 0.74 3.16 -0.84
N HIS A 16 0.35 4.42 -1.02
CA HIS A 16 1.24 5.54 -0.77
C HIS A 16 1.70 5.55 0.69
N TYR A 17 0.78 5.42 1.65
CA TYR A 17 1.13 5.38 3.07
C TYR A 17 1.89 4.11 3.47
N VAL A 18 1.48 2.94 2.97
CA VAL A 18 2.19 1.67 3.23
C VAL A 18 3.63 1.75 2.74
N THR A 19 3.85 2.33 1.56
CA THR A 19 5.18 2.51 0.98
C THR A 19 6.02 3.48 1.82
N LEU A 20 5.48 4.64 2.19
CA LEU A 20 6.19 5.61 3.03
C LEU A 20 6.60 5.02 4.38
N LEU A 21 5.69 4.32 5.06
CA LEU A 21 5.97 3.67 6.33
C LEU A 21 7.02 2.57 6.19
N SER A 22 6.99 1.82 5.10
CA SER A 22 7.95 0.72 4.86
C SER A 22 9.35 1.24 4.56
N VAL A 23 9.48 2.29 3.73
CA VAL A 23 10.76 2.93 3.47
C VAL A 23 11.33 3.57 4.75
N GLY A 24 10.50 4.30 5.50
CA GLY A 24 10.90 4.89 6.78
C GLY A 24 11.32 3.83 7.81
N GLY A 25 10.52 2.77 7.95
CA GLY A 25 10.81 1.63 8.82
C GLY A 25 12.09 0.91 8.44
N MET A 26 12.37 0.75 7.14
CA MET A 26 13.62 0.15 6.66
C MET A 26 14.82 1.05 6.99
N GLY A 27 14.69 2.37 6.84
CA GLY A 27 15.71 3.33 7.25
C GLY A 27 16.05 3.21 8.75
N VAL A 28 15.04 3.04 9.59
CA VAL A 28 15.22 2.77 11.04
C VAL A 28 15.93 1.42 11.25
N ALA A 29 15.50 0.37 10.57
CA ALA A 29 16.12 -0.96 10.70
C ALA A 29 17.61 -0.95 10.35
N VAL A 30 17.99 -0.23 9.29
CA VAL A 30 19.39 -0.05 8.88
C VAL A 30 20.16 0.77 9.91
N LEU A 31 19.59 1.87 10.42
CA LEU A 31 20.23 2.73 11.42
C LEU A 31 20.59 1.97 12.70
N PHE A 32 19.76 1.01 13.10
CA PHE A 32 19.98 0.18 14.29
C PHE A 32 20.62 -1.19 14.00
N ASP A 33 21.05 -1.44 12.75
CA ASP A 33 21.62 -2.73 12.29
C ASP A 33 20.80 -3.95 12.75
N SER A 34 19.47 -3.84 12.64
CA SER A 34 18.54 -4.83 13.17
C SER A 34 17.85 -5.62 12.07
N GLY A 35 18.33 -6.84 11.83
CA GLY A 35 17.73 -7.78 10.87
C GLY A 35 16.28 -8.15 11.22
N TRP A 36 15.93 -8.20 12.51
CA TRP A 36 14.55 -8.45 12.96
C TRP A 36 13.62 -7.27 12.63
N ALA A 37 14.08 -6.03 12.82
CA ALA A 37 13.32 -4.85 12.43
C ALA A 37 13.10 -4.82 10.92
N ALA A 38 14.14 -5.11 10.12
CA ALA A 38 14.03 -5.20 8.67
C ALA A 38 13.01 -6.26 8.23
N THR A 39 13.03 -7.43 8.89
CA THR A 39 12.10 -8.53 8.61
C THR A 39 10.65 -8.11 8.90
N ILE A 40 10.38 -7.47 10.03
CA ILE A 40 9.04 -6.97 10.39
C ILE A 40 8.54 -5.97 9.34
N VAL A 41 9.40 -5.04 8.91
CA VAL A 41 9.06 -4.04 7.90
C VAL A 41 8.69 -4.70 6.57
N VAL A 42 9.48 -5.68 6.12
CA VAL A 42 9.20 -6.42 4.88
C VAL A 42 7.87 -7.18 4.97
N VAL A 43 7.60 -7.85 6.10
CA VAL A 43 6.34 -8.57 6.31
C VAL A 43 5.15 -7.60 6.27
N MET A 44 5.24 -6.46 6.97
CA MET A 44 4.19 -5.45 6.98
C MET A 44 3.93 -4.85 5.60
N PHE A 45 4.98 -4.61 4.80
CA PHE A 45 4.86 -4.15 3.43
C PHE A 45 4.10 -5.17 2.56
N LEU A 46 4.50 -6.45 2.61
CA LEU A 46 3.86 -7.51 1.83
C LEU A 46 2.40 -7.73 2.23
N VAL A 47 2.09 -7.71 3.53
CA VAL A 47 0.72 -7.81 4.03
C VAL A 47 -0.12 -6.62 3.56
N GLY A 48 0.40 -5.40 3.66
CA GLY A 48 -0.30 -4.20 3.21
C GLY A 48 -0.64 -4.23 1.71
N ALA A 49 0.29 -4.69 0.88
CA ALA A 49 0.08 -4.88 -0.56
C ALA A 49 -0.94 -6.00 -0.86
N ALA A 50 -0.90 -7.11 -0.11
CA ALA A 50 -1.84 -8.21 -0.27
C ALA A 50 -3.28 -7.81 0.10
N VAL A 51 -3.47 -7.03 1.18
CA VAL A 51 -4.78 -6.54 1.62
C VAL A 51 -5.46 -5.71 0.55
N GLU A 52 -4.69 -4.87 -0.14
CA GLU A 52 -5.23 -4.05 -1.21
C GLU A 52 -5.56 -4.85 -2.46
N GLY A 53 -4.69 -5.79 -2.87
CA GLY A 53 -5.03 -6.71 -3.96
C GLY A 53 -6.31 -7.49 -3.67
N TYR A 54 -6.55 -7.86 -2.41
CA TYR A 54 -7.81 -8.47 -1.98
C TYR A 54 -8.99 -7.49 -2.06
N ALA A 55 -8.82 -6.25 -1.61
CA ALA A 55 -9.88 -5.24 -1.64
C ALA A 55 -10.30 -4.87 -3.06
N GLU A 56 -9.34 -4.69 -3.98
CA GLU A 56 -9.60 -4.44 -5.40
C GLU A 56 -10.30 -5.62 -6.06
N GLY A 57 -9.85 -6.85 -5.77
CA GLY A 57 -10.49 -8.07 -6.26
C GLY A 57 -11.93 -8.24 -5.76
N PHE A 58 -12.19 -7.91 -4.49
CA PHE A 58 -13.54 -7.96 -3.91
C PHE A 58 -14.46 -6.90 -4.52
N ALA A 59 -13.98 -5.66 -4.68
CA ALA A 59 -14.75 -4.58 -5.30
C ALA A 59 -15.16 -4.95 -6.74
N ALA A 60 -14.21 -5.44 -7.54
CA ALA A 60 -14.48 -5.91 -8.90
C ALA A 60 -15.51 -7.06 -8.94
N ALA A 61 -15.44 -8.01 -8.00
CA ALA A 61 -16.40 -9.11 -7.90
C ALA A 61 -17.80 -8.64 -7.47
N SER A 62 -17.91 -7.60 -6.63
CA SER A 62 -19.20 -7.02 -6.21
C SER A 62 -19.88 -6.23 -7.33
N GLU A 63 -19.16 -5.42 -8.09
CA GLU A 63 -19.73 -4.70 -9.25
C GLU A 63 -20.21 -5.65 -10.36
N GLY A 64 -19.51 -6.78 -10.56
CA GLY A 64 -19.94 -7.82 -11.50
C GLY A 64 -21.24 -8.50 -11.12
N ARG A 65 -21.60 -8.52 -9.82
CA ARG A 65 -22.84 -9.11 -9.31
C ARG A 65 -24.06 -8.20 -9.48
N GLU A 66 -23.89 -6.88 -9.39
CA GLU A 66 -25.01 -5.92 -9.56
C GLU A 66 -25.44 -5.74 -11.02
N ARG A 67 -24.62 -6.21 -11.97
CA ARG A 67 -24.91 -6.13 -13.42
C ARG A 67 -25.57 -7.39 -14.00
N LEU A 68 -25.80 -8.42 -13.19
CA LEU A 68 -26.48 -9.68 -13.56
C LEU A 68 -27.87 -9.75 -12.94
#